data_AF-A0A6H1P7B2-F1
#
_entry.id   AF-A0A6H1P7B2-F1
#
_cell.length_a   1.000
_cell.length_b   1.000
_cell.length_c   1.000
_cell.angle_alpha   90.00
_cell.angle_beta   90.00
_cell.angle_gamma   90.00
#
_symmetry.space_group_name_H-M   'P 1'
#
loop_
_entity.id
_entity.type
_entity.pdbx_description
1 polymer ?
#
loop_
_entity_poly.entity_id
_entity_poly.type
_entity_poly.pdbx_seq_one_letter_code
_entity_poly.pdbx_strand_id
1 'polypeptide(L)'
;MYHHMHVFRRAGEESNDFKEAEKESGRDYLYFTKKAFVVENIIRTRLGYVPDRITESYLVKYLQNIKNDKKTGPMIIRTQRKDKKVNEKG
;
A
#
# COMPACT_ATOMS: atom_id res chain seq x y z
N MET A 1 14.20 0.62 3.60
CA MET A 1 13.17 1.05 4.57
C MET A 1 13.04 0.08 5.73
N TYR A 2 12.50 -1.13 5.54
CA TYR A 2 12.38 -2.13 6.64
C TYR A 2 13.73 -2.48 7.31
N HIS A 3 14.79 -2.66 6.50
CA HIS A 3 16.13 -2.93 7.01
C HIS A 3 16.67 -1.83 7.94
N HIS A 4 16.49 -0.55 7.58
CA HIS A 4 16.93 0.57 8.42
C HIS A 4 16.14 0.65 9.72
N MET A 5 14.82 0.50 9.67
CA MET A 5 13.99 0.44 10.88
C MET A 5 14.46 -0.68 11.82
N HIS A 6 14.75 -1.87 11.28
CA HIS A 6 15.23 -3.00 12.07
C HIS A 6 16.60 -2.74 12.70
N VAL A 7 17.52 -2.10 11.96
CA VAL A 7 18.86 -1.75 12.46
C VAL A 7 18.77 -0.71 13.57
N PHE A 8 18.01 0.38 13.39
CA PHE A 8 17.88 1.43 14.41
C PHE A 8 17.10 0.98 15.64
N ARG A 9 16.10 0.10 15.48
CA ARG A 9 15.43 -0.54 16.62
C ARG A 9 16.42 -1.30 17.50
N ARG A 10 17.27 -2.13 16.87
CA ARG A 10 18.27 -2.91 17.60
C ARG A 10 19.32 -2.03 18.28
N ALA A 11 19.73 -0.95 17.61
CA ALA A 11 20.66 0.03 18.18
C ALA A 11 20.05 0.83 19.34
N GLY A 12 18.76 1.17 19.28
CA GLY A 12 18.02 1.85 20.35
C GLY A 12 17.74 0.98 21.58
N GLU A 13 17.68 -0.34 21.41
CA GLU A 13 17.64 -1.34 22.49
C GLU A 13 18.99 -1.42 23.24
N GLU A 14 20.12 -1.20 22.55
CA GLU A 14 21.48 -1.29 23.11
C GLU A 14 22.04 0.05 23.65
N SER A 15 21.68 1.20 23.05
CA SER A 15 22.06 2.52 23.54
C SER A 15 20.95 3.56 23.37
N ASN A 16 20.82 4.43 24.36
CA ASN A 16 19.82 5.49 24.39
C ASN A 16 20.08 6.56 23.31
N ASP A 17 21.31 6.66 22.80
CA ASP A 17 21.74 7.63 21.80
C ASP A 17 21.03 7.43 20.44
N PHE A 18 20.55 6.21 20.17
CA PHE A 18 19.91 5.85 18.90
C PHE A 18 18.38 5.88 18.95
N LYS A 19 17.77 6.22 20.10
CA LYS A 19 16.30 6.23 20.24
C LYS A 19 15.59 7.27 19.38
N GLU A 20 16.23 8.40 19.08
CA GLU A 20 15.64 9.37 18.16
C GLU A 20 15.66 8.85 16.73
N ALA A 21 16.78 8.29 16.27
CA ALA A 21 16.91 7.68 14.95
C ALA A 21 15.97 6.46 14.79
N GLU A 22 15.76 5.67 15.84
CA GLU A 22 14.75 4.62 15.88
C GLU A 22 13.34 5.17 15.64
N LYS A 23 12.95 6.21 16.38
CA LYS A 23 11.61 6.83 16.22
C LYS A 23 11.41 7.41 14.83
N GLU A 24 12.42 8.08 14.29
CA GLU A 24 12.38 8.66 12.95
C GLU A 24 12.24 7.58 11.88
N SER A 25 13.11 6.56 11.91
CA SER A 25 13.07 5.45 10.96
C SER A 25 11.75 4.66 11.03
N GLY A 26 11.16 4.53 12.22
CA GLY A 26 9.82 3.96 12.41
C GLY A 26 8.70 4.81 11.81
N ARG A 27 8.76 6.14 11.94
CA ARG A 27 7.80 7.07 11.32
C ARG A 27 7.87 7.00 9.80
N ASP A 28 9.08 7.00 9.26
CA ASP A 28 9.31 6.88 7.82
C ASP A 28 8.77 5.56 7.29
N TYR A 29 9.14 4.44 7.93
CA TYR A 29 8.62 3.13 7.56
C TYR A 29 7.09 3.13 7.55
N LEU A 30 6.44 3.68 8.57
CA LEU A 30 4.98 3.77 8.63
C LEU A 30 4.39 4.66 7.51
N TYR A 31 5.03 5.78 7.19
CA TYR A 31 4.61 6.67 6.13
C TYR A 31 4.65 5.96 4.77
N PHE A 32 5.78 5.35 4.42
CA PHE A 32 5.96 4.69 3.13
C PHE A 32 5.10 3.43 2.99
N THR A 33 4.96 2.63 4.05
CA THR A 33 4.07 1.45 4.01
C THR A 33 2.61 1.83 3.84
N LYS A 34 2.11 2.89 4.50
CA LYS A 34 0.75 3.40 4.27
C LYS A 34 0.54 3.82 2.82
N LYS A 35 1.53 4.51 2.21
CA LYS A 35 1.45 4.90 0.80
C LYS A 35 1.46 3.69 -0.12
N ALA A 36 2.29 2.69 0.15
CA ALA A 36 2.33 1.43 -0.60
C ALA A 36 0.98 0.70 -0.53
N PHE A 37 0.38 0.58 0.66
CA PHE A 37 -0.95 -0.04 0.81
C PHE A 37 -2.04 0.68 0.01
N VAL A 38 -2.01 2.01 -0.04
CA VAL A 38 -2.95 2.78 -0.88
C VAL A 38 -2.78 2.41 -2.35
N VAL A 39 -1.54 2.37 -2.84
CA VAL A 39 -1.24 2.00 -4.22
C VAL A 39 -1.66 0.55 -4.52
N GLU A 40 -1.33 -0.40 -3.65
CA GLU A 40 -1.74 -1.80 -3.79
C GLU A 40 -3.27 -1.95 -3.86
N ASN A 41 -4.00 -1.23 -3.01
CA ASN A 41 -5.46 -1.25 -3.02
C ASN A 41 -6.03 -0.67 -4.31
N ILE A 42 -5.44 0.41 -4.84
CA ILE A 42 -5.84 1.00 -6.12
C ILE A 42 -5.61 0.00 -7.26
N ILE A 43 -4.42 -0.61 -7.30
CA ILE A 43 -4.05 -1.60 -8.32
C ILE A 43 -4.99 -2.80 -8.24
N ARG A 44 -5.18 -3.39 -7.07
CA ARG A 44 -6.07 -4.55 -6.87
C ARG A 44 -7.52 -4.22 -7.23
N THR A 45 -8.00 -3.02 -6.91
CA THR A 45 -9.37 -2.60 -7.25
C THR A 45 -9.56 -2.44 -8.76
N ARG A 46 -8.55 -1.92 -9.48
CA ARG A 46 -8.63 -1.66 -10.91
C ARG A 46 -8.35 -2.89 -11.77
N LEU A 47 -7.31 -3.65 -11.42
CA LEU A 47 -6.87 -4.82 -12.19
C LEU A 47 -7.58 -6.10 -11.78
N GLY A 48 -8.11 -6.15 -10.55
CA GLY A 48 -8.66 -7.38 -9.95
C GLY A 48 -7.59 -8.33 -9.38
N TYR A 49 -6.31 -8.09 -9.66
CA TYR A 49 -5.17 -8.89 -9.19
C TYR A 49 -3.91 -8.02 -9.08
N VAL A 50 -2.88 -8.53 -8.40
CA VAL A 50 -1.54 -7.96 -8.37
C VAL A 50 -0.60 -9.01 -8.99
N PRO A 51 0.19 -8.67 -10.03
CA PRO A 51 1.10 -9.63 -10.64
C PRO A 51 2.27 -9.93 -9.70
N ASP A 52 2.69 -11.19 -9.63
CA ASP A 52 3.84 -11.60 -8.81
C ASP A 52 5.17 -11.01 -9.31
N ARG A 53 5.25 -10.71 -10.62
CA ARG A 53 6.40 -10.05 -11.25
C ARG A 53 5.94 -9.14 -12.38
N ILE A 54 6.54 -7.96 -12.47
CA ILE A 54 6.34 -7.02 -13.57
C ILE A 54 7.39 -7.32 -14.65
N THR A 55 6.96 -7.93 -15.75
CA THR A 55 7.80 -8.22 -16.91
C THR A 55 7.53 -7.23 -18.05
N GLU A 56 8.46 -7.11 -18.99
CA GLU A 56 8.28 -6.32 -20.22
C GLU A 56 6.97 -6.72 -20.95
N SER A 57 6.76 -8.03 -21.12
CA SER A 57 5.57 -8.58 -21.78
C SER A 57 4.26 -8.20 -21.06
N TYR A 58 4.29 -8.13 -19.73
CA TYR A 58 3.15 -7.68 -18.94
C TYR A 58 2.86 -6.21 -19.20
N LEU A 59 3.89 -5.36 -19.18
CA LEU A 59 3.75 -3.92 -19.42
C LEU A 59 3.22 -3.61 -20.83
N VAL A 60 3.72 -4.32 -21.85
CA VAL A 60 3.22 -4.19 -23.23
C VAL A 60 1.74 -4.57 -23.32
N LYS A 61 1.35 -5.70 -22.73
CA LYS A 61 -0.06 -6.13 -22.70
C LYS A 61 -0.93 -5.15 -21.92
N TYR A 62 -0.44 -4.63 -20.80
CA TYR A 62 -1.15 -3.63 -20.01
C TYR A 62 -1.35 -2.33 -20.78
N LEU A 63 -0.32 -1.87 -21.50
CA LEU A 63 -0.42 -0.70 -22.37
C LEU A 63 -1.45 -0.89 -23.50
N GLN A 64 -1.49 -2.08 -24.11
CA GLN A 64 -2.53 -2.42 -25.08
C GLN A 64 -3.93 -2.37 -24.45
N ASN A 65 -4.10 -2.94 -23.26
CA ASN A 65 -5.38 -2.89 -22.55
C ASN A 65 -5.81 -1.45 -22.24
N ILE A 66 -4.88 -0.55 -21.86
CA ILE A 66 -5.17 0.88 -21.67
C ILE A 66 -5.66 1.51 -22.96
N LYS A 67 -4.96 1.28 -24.09
CA LYS A 67 -5.33 1.83 -25.39
C LYS A 67 -6.70 1.32 -25.88
N ASN A 68 -7.03 0.09 -25.53
CA ASN A 68 -8.28 -0.56 -25.91
C ASN A 68 -9.42 -0.31 -24.92
N ASP A 69 -9.17 0.38 -23.80
CA ASP A 69 -10.18 0.66 -22.80
C ASP A 69 -11.18 1.70 -23.33
N LYS A 70 -12.40 1.24 -23.59
CA LYS A 70 -13.51 2.09 -24.04
C LYS A 70 -14.32 2.66 -22.87
N LYS A 71 -14.03 2.27 -21.63
CA LYS A 71 -14.72 2.73 -20.42
C LYS A 71 -13.90 3.80 -19.71
N THR A 72 -13.85 4.99 -20.28
CA THR A 72 -13.23 6.21 -19.71
C THR A 72 -14.08 6.87 -18.60
N GLY A 73 -14.88 6.09 -17.88
CA GLY A 73 -15.60 6.62 -16.71
C GLY A 73 -14.62 7.05 -15.61
N PRO A 74 -14.95 8.09 -14.82
CA PRO A 74 -14.11 8.50 -13.71
C PRO A 74 -13.94 7.37 -12.70
N MET A 75 -12.79 7.36 -12.01
CA MET A 75 -12.54 6.40 -10.94
C MET A 75 -13.57 6.55 -9.82
N ILE A 76 -14.36 5.52 -9.58
CA ILE A 76 -15.33 5.53 -8.47
C ILE A 76 -14.60 5.18 -7.18
N ILE A 77 -14.34 6.19 -6.35
CA ILE A 77 -13.81 6.01 -5.00
C ILE A 77 -15.00 5.76 -4.07
N ARG A 78 -15.11 4.54 -3.55
CA ARG A 78 -16.10 4.22 -2.50
C ARG A 78 -15.58 4.75 -1.16
N THR A 79 -15.94 5.99 -0.82
CA THR A 79 -15.54 6.66 0.43
C THR A 79 -16.34 6.19 1.65
N GLN A 80 -17.51 5.58 1.44
CA GLN A 80 -18.40 5.13 2.51
C GLN A 80 -17.98 3.73 3.00
N ARG A 81 -17.66 3.60 4.30
CA ARG A 81 -17.59 2.27 4.95
C ARG A 81 -18.98 1.65 4.91
N LYS A 82 -19.09 0.35 4.58
CA LYS A 82 -20.35 -0.37 4.79
C LYS A 82 -20.64 -0.35 6.29
N ASP A 83 -21.70 0.34 6.71
CA ASP A 83 -22.16 0.26 8.08
C ASP A 83 -22.46 -1.20 8.42
N LYS A 84 -21.87 -1.66 9.52
CA LYS A 84 -22.09 -3.00 10.04
C LYS A 84 -23.51 -3.00 10.56
N LYS A 85 -24.45 -3.64 9.86
CA LYS A 85 -25.81 -3.86 10.38
C LYS A 85 -25.68 -4.61 11.70
N VAL A 86 -25.86 -3.92 12.82
CA VAL A 86 -26.01 -4.54 14.12
C VAL A 86 -27.39 -5.20 14.09
N ASN A 87 -27.41 -6.53 14.04
CA ASN A 87 -28.65 -7.27 14.25
C ASN A 87 -28.95 -7.19 15.74
N GLU A 88 -29.77 -6.20 16.13
CA GLU A 88 -30.40 -6.19 17.45
C GLU A 88 -31.44 -7.32 17.45
N LYS A 89 -31.06 -8.46 18.02
CA LYS A 89 -32.03 -9.44 18.50
C LYS A 89 -32.46 -8.99 19.89
N GLY A 90 -33.66 -8.44 19.99
CA GLY A 90 -34.39 -8.18 21.23
C GLY A 90 -35.86 -8.45 20.98
#